data_AF-A0A1W9LPU6-F1
#
_entry.id   AF-A0A1W9LPU6-F1
#
_cell.length_a   1.000
_cell.length_b   1.000
_cell.length_c   1.000
_cell.angle_alpha   90.00
_cell.angle_beta   90.00
_cell.angle_gamma   90.00
#
_symmetry.space_group_name_H-M   'P 1'
#
loop_
_entity.id
_entity.type
_entity.pdbx_description
1 polymer ?
#
loop_
_entity_poly.entity_id
_entity_poly.type
_entity_poly.pdbx_seq_one_letter_code
_entity_poly.pdbx_strand_id
1 'polypeptide(L)'
;MNRFFNTAGHCKPEIHYKVDPLPRLPIVKHLIEGQHYFVIHAPRQTGKTTYLYALMNRLNSEGKYSALTVNVQAAASARDSEHAMMIVATAIFRQARLRLPESEWPLPVEKPKPDVFPFGQIGDYLAAWAEKNPKPIVLFIDEADFLTEDMLQTIIRQLRAGFEVRPEGFPHSVALVGLRDVRDYKVRTCSEWEQPDIGSLFNIKTKSLFMEGFLLSDMEALLDQHTAETGQEFDPAVRNEIFRLTQGQPWLVNALANQIVAEILENDFRQKITLAHVTQAKEELILRRDPHLDSLINKLREPAVKTVAEAIICGNALLPDSFGNDLAYLRDLGMITGKAPVKFANPVYSESIPRALNYAWQVSFNPDIADQTRYIRGGHLNMDALLSVFQKSCSRNMDIWLENFDFREAGRLLMLMAFIQRIVDSDGMIEREMAMGSGRCDMTVTFRSDRFLLELKLQRDRYGEEDGLKQIAAYIDRMGSDHGYLILFETNSEIPWEKRIYRKEVSQEGKRITLLGM
;
A
#
# COMPACT_ATOMS: atom_id res chain seq x y z
N MET A 1 30.29 11.37 6.73
CA MET A 1 28.88 11.17 7.11
C MET A 1 28.50 9.84 6.52
N ASN A 2 28.09 8.87 7.34
CA ASN A 2 27.75 7.54 6.83
C ASN A 2 26.44 7.62 6.04
N ARG A 3 26.24 6.71 5.08
CA ARG A 3 24.96 6.64 4.38
C ARG A 3 23.87 6.20 5.36
N PHE A 4 22.63 6.58 5.06
CA PHE A 4 21.46 6.24 5.88
C PHE A 4 20.30 5.68 5.04
N PHE A 5 19.34 5.03 5.70
CA PHE A 5 18.14 4.49 5.05
C PHE A 5 17.17 5.62 4.74
N ASN A 6 16.69 5.70 3.51
CA ASN A 6 15.88 6.83 3.07
C ASN A 6 14.38 6.51 3.02
N THR A 7 13.59 7.35 3.66
CA THR A 7 12.12 7.25 3.69
C THR A 7 11.41 8.39 2.95
N ALA A 8 12.16 9.39 2.44
CA ALA A 8 11.61 10.57 1.80
C ALA A 8 12.26 10.87 0.44
N GLY A 9 11.43 11.13 -0.58
CA GLY A 9 11.91 11.44 -1.93
C GLY A 9 12.69 10.29 -2.59
N HIS A 10 13.43 10.61 -3.66
CA HIS A 10 14.24 9.62 -4.38
C HIS A 10 15.58 9.35 -3.69
N CYS A 11 16.09 8.13 -3.82
CA CYS A 11 17.37 7.76 -3.20
C CYS A 11 18.57 8.36 -3.96
N LYS A 12 19.44 9.03 -3.21
CA LYS A 12 20.70 9.61 -3.67
C LYS A 12 21.87 8.68 -3.31
N PRO A 13 22.57 8.07 -4.27
CA PRO A 13 23.61 7.07 -3.99
C PRO A 13 24.73 7.57 -3.06
N GLU A 14 24.97 8.88 -3.04
CA GLU A 14 26.07 9.51 -2.30
C GLU A 14 25.80 9.56 -0.79
N ILE A 15 24.53 9.53 -0.39
CA ILE A 15 24.10 9.71 1.01
C ILE A 15 23.11 8.66 1.50
N HIS A 16 22.50 7.87 0.61
CA HIS A 16 21.50 6.86 0.97
C HIS A 16 21.95 5.45 0.59
N TYR A 17 21.59 4.47 1.42
CA TYR A 17 21.61 3.07 0.99
C TYR A 17 20.60 2.86 -0.14
N LYS A 18 20.99 2.11 -1.17
CA LYS A 18 20.18 1.98 -2.39
C LYS A 18 20.42 0.62 -3.06
N VAL A 19 19.35 -0.11 -3.31
CA VAL A 19 19.35 -1.27 -4.22
C VAL A 19 19.46 -0.77 -5.66
N ASP A 20 20.21 -1.46 -6.51
CA ASP A 20 20.19 -1.19 -7.95
C ASP A 20 18.75 -1.37 -8.47
N PRO A 21 18.07 -0.31 -8.93
CA PRO A 21 16.68 -0.42 -9.32
C PRO A 21 16.55 -1.06 -10.71
N LEU A 22 17.58 -1.03 -11.57
CA LEU A 22 17.47 -1.40 -12.98
C LEU A 22 17.09 -2.87 -13.24
N PRO A 23 17.61 -3.86 -12.48
CA PRO A 23 17.23 -5.27 -12.64
C PRO A 23 15.75 -5.55 -12.38
N ARG A 24 15.02 -4.66 -11.71
CA ARG A 24 13.60 -4.84 -11.37
C ARG A 24 12.68 -4.81 -12.59
N LEU A 25 13.08 -4.13 -13.68
CA LEU A 25 12.31 -4.05 -14.92
C LEU A 25 13.23 -4.26 -16.14
N PRO A 26 13.76 -5.48 -16.36
CA PRO A 26 14.81 -5.73 -17.34
C PRO A 26 14.34 -5.54 -18.80
N ILE A 27 13.03 -5.65 -19.04
CA ILE A 27 12.45 -5.51 -20.38
C ILE A 27 12.39 -4.05 -20.86
N VAL A 28 12.51 -3.05 -19.97
CA VAL A 28 12.39 -1.63 -20.36
C VAL A 28 13.42 -1.24 -21.40
N LYS A 29 14.65 -1.77 -21.31
CA LYS A 29 15.69 -1.50 -22.30
C LYS A 29 15.27 -1.96 -23.71
N HIS A 30 14.74 -3.18 -23.82
CA HIS A 30 14.24 -3.71 -25.08
C HIS A 30 13.04 -2.91 -25.63
N LEU A 31 12.18 -2.41 -24.74
CA LEU A 31 11.06 -1.56 -25.14
C LEU A 31 11.54 -0.22 -25.75
N ILE A 32 12.56 0.38 -25.15
CA ILE A 32 13.16 1.62 -25.64
C ILE A 32 13.83 1.37 -27.00
N GLU A 33 14.66 0.34 -27.10
CA GLU A 33 15.35 -0.02 -28.35
C GLU A 33 14.36 -0.34 -29.49
N GLY A 34 13.22 -0.95 -29.17
CA GLY A 34 12.13 -1.21 -30.12
C GLY A 34 11.21 -0.03 -30.42
N GLN A 35 11.54 1.18 -29.96
CA GLN A 35 10.72 2.39 -30.15
C GLN A 35 9.29 2.26 -29.60
N HIS A 36 9.10 1.51 -28.52
CA HIS A 36 7.78 1.28 -27.96
C HIS A 36 7.38 2.42 -27.02
N TYR A 37 6.09 2.74 -27.01
CA TYR A 37 5.47 3.51 -25.93
C TYR A 37 4.90 2.52 -24.91
N PHE A 38 5.11 2.81 -23.63
CA PHE A 38 4.76 1.88 -22.56
C PHE A 38 4.32 2.60 -21.29
N VAL A 39 3.78 1.83 -20.35
CA VAL A 39 3.35 2.33 -19.05
C VAL A 39 4.11 1.60 -17.97
N ILE A 40 4.63 2.34 -17.00
CA ILE A 40 5.12 1.77 -15.73
C ILE A 40 4.14 2.18 -14.65
N HIS A 41 3.49 1.21 -14.02
CA HIS A 41 2.63 1.47 -12.87
C HIS A 41 3.15 0.72 -11.65
N ALA A 42 3.01 1.34 -10.49
CA ALA A 42 3.39 0.73 -9.23
C ALA A 42 2.70 1.44 -8.07
N PRO A 43 2.53 0.75 -6.93
CA PRO A 43 2.10 1.38 -5.69
C PRO A 43 2.95 2.59 -5.30
N ARG A 44 2.39 3.45 -4.44
CA ARG A 44 3.18 4.56 -3.85
C ARG A 44 4.38 4.02 -3.09
N GLN A 45 5.46 4.79 -3.09
CA GLN A 45 6.65 4.50 -2.29
C GLN A 45 7.35 3.16 -2.62
N THR A 46 7.27 2.72 -3.89
CA THR A 46 7.94 1.51 -4.41
C THR A 46 9.29 1.79 -5.09
N GLY A 47 9.70 3.06 -5.15
CA GLY A 47 10.96 3.48 -5.77
C GLY A 47 10.86 3.78 -7.27
N LYS A 48 9.66 4.02 -7.83
CA LYS A 48 9.45 4.43 -9.23
C LYS A 48 10.39 5.56 -9.67
N THR A 49 10.36 6.69 -8.97
CA THR A 49 11.20 7.85 -9.30
C THR A 49 12.70 7.52 -9.18
N THR A 50 13.10 6.73 -8.19
CA THR A 50 14.50 6.24 -8.06
C THR A 50 14.92 5.38 -9.24
N TYR A 51 14.02 4.53 -9.77
CA TYR A 51 14.23 3.74 -10.97
C TYR A 51 14.37 4.63 -12.21
N LEU A 52 13.47 5.60 -12.40
CA LEU A 52 13.49 6.49 -13.57
C LEU A 52 14.79 7.29 -13.65
N TYR A 53 15.25 7.87 -12.53
CA TYR A 53 16.51 8.60 -12.52
C TYR A 53 17.72 7.69 -12.79
N ALA A 54 17.72 6.46 -12.27
CA ALA A 54 18.78 5.50 -12.57
C ALA A 54 18.81 5.12 -14.05
N LEU A 55 17.62 4.91 -14.65
CA LEU A 55 17.49 4.57 -16.06
C LEU A 55 17.88 5.75 -16.96
N MET A 56 17.43 6.96 -16.64
CA MET A 56 17.79 8.20 -17.35
C MET A 56 19.32 8.39 -17.35
N ASN A 57 19.96 8.29 -16.18
CA ASN A 57 21.40 8.44 -16.06
C ASN A 57 22.17 7.38 -16.88
N ARG A 58 21.69 6.13 -16.88
CA ARG A 58 22.29 5.05 -17.68
C ARG A 58 22.14 5.29 -19.19
N LEU A 59 20.97 5.70 -19.66
CA LEU A 59 20.75 5.97 -21.08
C LEU A 59 21.59 7.15 -21.58
N ASN A 60 21.70 8.20 -20.76
CA ASN A 60 22.52 9.36 -21.07
C ASN A 60 24.02 9.03 -21.07
N SER A 61 24.49 8.15 -20.17
CA SER A 61 25.90 7.72 -20.15
C SER A 61 26.26 6.77 -21.29
N GLU A 62 25.31 5.97 -21.79
CA GLU A 62 25.48 5.18 -23.02
C GLU A 62 25.62 6.07 -24.27
N GLY A 63 25.20 7.35 -24.20
CA GLY A 63 25.39 8.37 -25.25
C GLY A 63 24.47 8.24 -26.46
N LYS A 64 23.63 7.19 -26.52
CA LYS A 64 22.73 6.88 -27.65
C LYS A 64 21.46 7.72 -27.68
N TYR A 65 20.99 8.19 -26.52
CA TYR A 65 19.70 8.84 -26.35
C TYR A 65 19.83 10.14 -25.59
N SER A 66 18.87 11.05 -25.79
CA SER A 66 18.58 12.14 -24.86
C SER A 66 17.43 11.71 -23.97
N ALA A 67 17.75 11.11 -22.82
CA ALA A 67 16.76 10.62 -21.88
C ALA A 67 16.42 11.69 -20.84
N LEU A 68 15.12 11.91 -20.62
CA LEU A 68 14.63 12.89 -19.66
C LEU A 68 13.46 12.35 -18.84
N THR A 69 13.56 12.47 -17.51
CA THR A 69 12.44 12.24 -16.59
C THR A 69 11.82 13.57 -16.19
N VAL A 70 10.50 13.68 -16.31
CA VAL A 70 9.73 14.89 -16.00
C VAL A 70 8.57 14.53 -15.10
N ASN A 71 8.50 15.17 -13.93
CA ASN A 71 7.32 15.10 -13.07
C ASN A 71 6.28 16.12 -13.56
N VAL A 72 5.06 15.65 -13.81
CA VAL A 72 3.95 16.48 -14.33
C VAL A 72 2.88 16.81 -13.28
N GLN A 73 3.12 16.51 -12.01
CA GLN A 73 2.17 16.75 -10.91
C GLN A 73 1.71 18.20 -10.83
N ALA A 74 2.61 19.16 -11.11
CA ALA A 74 2.28 20.59 -11.11
C ALA A 74 1.16 20.94 -12.11
N ALA A 75 0.98 20.15 -13.17
CA ALA A 75 -0.09 20.38 -14.15
C ALA A 75 -1.47 19.98 -13.63
N ALA A 76 -1.57 19.26 -12.50
CA ALA A 76 -2.84 18.96 -11.85
C ALA A 76 -3.55 20.21 -11.31
N SER A 77 -2.82 21.29 -11.05
CA SER A 77 -3.38 22.59 -10.63
C SER A 77 -3.79 23.48 -11.81
N ALA A 78 -3.69 22.98 -13.05
CA ALA A 78 -4.10 23.71 -14.23
C ALA A 78 -5.63 23.91 -14.25
N ARG A 79 -6.04 25.04 -14.84
CA ARG A 79 -7.45 25.41 -14.99
C ARG A 79 -8.14 24.68 -16.15
N ASP A 80 -7.37 24.35 -17.18
CA ASP A 80 -7.80 23.75 -18.43
C ASP A 80 -6.65 22.93 -19.05
N SER A 81 -6.93 22.18 -20.11
CA SER A 81 -5.93 21.33 -20.78
C SER A 81 -4.80 22.13 -21.44
N GLU A 82 -5.05 23.34 -21.93
CA GLU A 82 -4.02 24.17 -22.57
C GLU A 82 -3.00 24.68 -21.54
N HIS A 83 -3.49 25.17 -20.40
CA HIS A 83 -2.67 25.56 -19.26
C HIS A 83 -1.87 24.35 -18.73
N ALA A 84 -2.47 23.16 -18.68
CA ALA A 84 -1.76 21.94 -18.30
C ALA A 84 -0.60 21.64 -19.25
N MET A 85 -0.82 21.72 -20.57
CA MET A 85 0.24 21.53 -21.57
C MET A 85 1.38 22.53 -21.43
N MET A 86 1.07 23.80 -21.18
CA MET A 86 2.09 24.82 -20.93
C MET A 86 2.93 24.49 -19.68
N ILE A 87 2.30 24.03 -18.60
CA ILE A 87 3.02 23.61 -17.38
C ILE A 87 3.92 22.41 -17.67
N VAL A 88 3.42 21.40 -18.41
CA VAL A 88 4.21 20.23 -18.81
C VAL A 88 5.40 20.61 -19.68
N ALA A 89 5.21 21.44 -20.71
CA ALA A 89 6.28 21.91 -21.59
C ALA A 89 7.33 22.71 -20.80
N THR A 90 6.89 23.55 -19.87
CA THR A 90 7.76 24.30 -18.97
C THR A 90 8.56 23.36 -18.06
N ALA A 91 7.93 22.30 -17.54
CA ALA A 91 8.59 21.29 -16.72
C ALA A 91 9.64 20.52 -17.52
N ILE A 92 9.33 20.12 -18.76
CA ILE A 92 10.27 19.50 -19.70
C ILE A 92 11.49 20.40 -19.91
N PHE A 93 11.28 21.67 -20.26
CA PHE A 93 12.38 22.62 -20.48
C PHE A 93 13.27 22.80 -19.24
N ARG A 94 12.65 22.99 -18.07
CA ARG A 94 13.40 23.15 -16.81
C ARG A 94 14.21 21.91 -16.45
N GLN A 95 13.66 20.71 -16.61
CA GLN A 95 14.39 19.48 -16.32
C GLN A 95 15.52 19.24 -17.32
N ALA A 96 15.29 19.52 -18.61
CA ALA A 96 16.33 19.40 -19.63
C ALA A 96 17.53 20.30 -19.31
N ARG A 97 17.30 21.55 -18.89
CA ARG A 97 18.38 22.47 -18.48
C ARG A 97 19.22 21.97 -17.32
N LEU A 98 18.66 21.15 -16.45
CA LEU A 98 19.35 20.61 -15.28
C LEU A 98 20.10 19.31 -15.58
N ARG A 99 19.68 18.55 -16.60
CA ARG A 99 20.08 17.14 -16.78
C ARG A 99 20.70 16.82 -18.15
N LEU A 100 20.46 17.66 -19.15
CA LEU A 100 20.94 17.47 -20.52
C LEU A 100 21.92 18.60 -20.90
N PRO A 101 22.85 18.35 -21.82
CA PRO A 101 23.70 19.40 -22.38
C PRO A 101 22.88 20.40 -23.19
N GLU A 102 23.37 21.64 -23.34
CA GLU A 102 22.66 22.73 -24.01
C GLU A 102 22.26 22.40 -25.46
N SER A 103 23.08 21.61 -26.15
CA SER A 103 22.78 21.13 -27.51
C SER A 103 21.55 20.23 -27.60
N GLU A 104 21.10 19.67 -26.47
CA GLU A 104 19.97 18.73 -26.38
C GLU A 104 18.72 19.37 -25.74
N TRP A 105 18.75 20.68 -25.47
CA TRP A 105 17.62 21.36 -24.83
C TRP A 105 16.43 21.52 -25.80
N PRO A 106 15.21 21.31 -25.31
CA PRO A 106 14.01 21.70 -26.03
C PRO A 106 13.91 23.22 -26.14
N LEU A 107 13.01 23.69 -26.99
CA LEU A 107 12.79 25.12 -27.17
C LEU A 107 12.31 25.78 -25.86
N PRO A 108 12.76 26.99 -25.54
CA PRO A 108 12.24 27.70 -24.39
C PRO A 108 10.76 27.97 -24.57
N VAL A 109 9.97 27.66 -23.54
CA VAL A 109 8.60 28.13 -23.43
C VAL A 109 8.68 29.58 -22.95
N GLU A 110 8.89 30.51 -23.89
CA GLU A 110 8.82 31.94 -23.60
C GLU A 110 7.41 32.27 -23.08
N LYS A 111 7.27 33.32 -22.27
CA LYS A 111 5.96 33.81 -21.79
C LYS A 111 5.49 34.98 -22.66
N PRO A 112 4.93 34.79 -23.87
CA PRO A 112 4.29 35.88 -24.57
C PRO A 112 2.89 36.05 -23.96
N LYS A 113 2.75 36.94 -22.96
CA LYS A 113 1.46 37.35 -22.35
C LYS A 113 0.76 36.22 -21.55
N PRO A 114 -0.20 36.53 -20.65
CA PRO A 114 -0.63 35.54 -19.68
C PRO A 114 -1.53 34.51 -20.36
N ASP A 115 -1.07 33.26 -20.33
CA ASP A 115 -1.88 32.05 -20.37
C ASP A 115 -2.29 31.43 -21.72
N VAL A 116 -1.54 31.66 -22.80
CA VAL A 116 -1.71 30.91 -24.06
C VAL A 116 -0.46 30.07 -24.31
N PHE A 117 -0.63 28.78 -24.62
CA PHE A 117 0.50 27.91 -24.90
C PHE A 117 1.08 28.23 -26.30
N PRO A 118 2.33 28.71 -26.43
CA PRO A 118 2.84 29.25 -27.71
C PRO A 118 2.91 28.23 -28.85
N PHE A 119 2.99 26.94 -28.50
CA PHE A 119 3.07 25.84 -29.44
C PHE A 119 1.69 25.27 -29.79
N GLY A 120 0.60 25.80 -29.21
CA GLY A 120 -0.76 25.30 -29.40
C GLY A 120 -1.01 23.97 -28.68
N GLN A 121 -0.30 22.91 -29.06
CA GLN A 121 -0.45 21.57 -28.51
C GLN A 121 0.90 21.00 -28.06
N ILE A 122 0.88 20.13 -27.04
CA ILE A 122 2.11 19.50 -26.53
C ILE A 122 2.80 18.65 -27.59
N GLY A 123 2.05 18.11 -28.56
CA GLY A 123 2.58 17.37 -29.70
C GLY A 123 3.56 18.22 -30.52
N ASP A 124 3.17 19.43 -30.90
CA ASP A 124 4.00 20.33 -31.71
C ASP A 124 5.30 20.70 -30.99
N TYR A 125 5.23 20.90 -29.67
CA TYR A 125 6.41 21.17 -28.85
C TYR A 125 7.38 19.97 -28.80
N LEU A 126 6.85 18.75 -28.66
CA LEU A 126 7.66 17.53 -28.66
C LEU A 126 8.26 17.24 -30.04
N ALA A 127 7.53 17.52 -31.12
CA ALA A 127 8.02 17.41 -32.49
C ALA A 127 9.17 18.39 -32.74
N ALA A 128 8.98 19.66 -32.40
CA ALA A 128 10.01 20.69 -32.54
C ALA A 128 11.27 20.39 -31.70
N TRP A 129 11.12 19.72 -30.55
CA TRP A 129 12.27 19.22 -29.80
C TRP A 129 12.96 18.08 -30.55
N ALA A 130 12.23 17.08 -31.05
CA ALA A 130 12.80 15.95 -31.77
C ALA A 130 13.59 16.36 -33.02
N GLU A 131 13.06 17.31 -33.81
CA GLU A 131 13.72 17.81 -35.03
C GLU A 131 15.06 18.52 -34.74
N LYS A 132 15.13 19.24 -33.61
CA LYS A 132 16.33 20.00 -33.23
C LYS A 132 17.34 19.15 -32.46
N ASN A 133 16.88 18.12 -31.75
CA ASN A 133 17.70 17.34 -30.84
C ASN A 133 18.67 16.43 -31.62
N PRO A 134 19.98 16.42 -31.31
CA PRO A 134 20.95 15.63 -32.08
C PRO A 134 20.81 14.12 -31.90
N LYS A 135 20.00 13.66 -30.95
CA LYS A 135 19.83 12.25 -30.59
C LYS A 135 18.34 11.88 -30.50
N PRO A 136 17.98 10.60 -30.62
CA PRO A 136 16.62 10.15 -30.34
C PRO A 136 16.22 10.43 -28.88
N ILE A 137 15.04 11.01 -28.67
CA ILE A 137 14.55 11.42 -27.34
C ILE A 137 13.84 10.24 -26.65
N VAL A 138 14.18 10.00 -25.38
CA VAL A 138 13.44 9.08 -24.50
C VAL A 138 12.83 9.87 -23.36
N LEU A 139 11.50 9.95 -23.31
CA LEU A 139 10.78 10.77 -22.34
C LEU A 139 10.03 9.92 -21.32
N PHE A 140 10.35 10.10 -20.04
CA PHE A 140 9.63 9.51 -18.92
C PHE A 140 8.75 10.57 -18.26
N ILE A 141 7.43 10.40 -18.34
CA ILE A 141 6.43 11.28 -17.72
C ILE A 141 6.03 10.66 -16.39
N ASP A 142 6.58 11.17 -15.29
CA ASP A 142 6.32 10.71 -13.91
C ASP A 142 5.11 11.42 -13.31
N GLU A 143 4.39 10.71 -12.43
CA GLU A 143 3.17 11.17 -11.77
C GLU A 143 2.03 11.54 -12.75
N ALA A 144 1.91 10.80 -13.86
CA ALA A 144 0.83 10.96 -14.82
C ALA A 144 -0.56 10.72 -14.20
N ASP A 145 -0.64 10.01 -13.07
CA ASP A 145 -1.88 9.74 -12.33
C ASP A 145 -2.47 10.94 -11.58
N PHE A 146 -1.73 12.05 -11.48
CA PHE A 146 -2.24 13.29 -10.90
C PHE A 146 -3.00 14.16 -11.90
N LEU A 147 -2.84 13.90 -13.20
CA LEU A 147 -3.58 14.63 -14.23
C LEU A 147 -5.06 14.25 -14.19
N THR A 148 -5.93 15.21 -14.47
CA THR A 148 -7.35 14.90 -14.67
C THR A 148 -7.53 14.02 -15.91
N GLU A 149 -8.64 13.29 -15.98
CA GLU A 149 -8.93 12.38 -17.09
C GLU A 149 -8.87 13.11 -18.44
N ASP A 150 -9.48 14.30 -18.54
CA ASP A 150 -9.47 15.12 -19.76
C ASP A 150 -8.06 15.55 -20.19
N MET A 151 -7.22 15.96 -19.23
CA MET A 151 -5.84 16.36 -19.51
C MET A 151 -5.00 15.16 -20.00
N LEU A 152 -5.12 14.03 -19.32
CA LEU A 152 -4.41 12.80 -19.69
C LEU A 152 -4.85 12.30 -21.07
N GLN A 153 -6.16 12.29 -21.35
CA GLN A 153 -6.69 11.95 -22.67
C GLN A 153 -6.12 12.86 -23.76
N THR A 154 -6.03 14.16 -23.48
CA THR A 154 -5.51 15.12 -24.45
C THR A 154 -4.04 14.82 -24.77
N ILE A 155 -3.19 14.61 -23.76
CA ILE A 155 -1.78 14.24 -23.96
C ILE A 155 -1.66 12.92 -24.74
N ILE A 156 -2.44 11.90 -24.40
CA ILE A 156 -2.43 10.60 -25.07
C ILE A 156 -2.78 10.71 -26.56
N ARG A 157 -3.80 11.50 -26.91
CA ARG A 157 -4.19 11.74 -28.31
C ARG A 157 -3.05 12.40 -29.10
N GLN A 158 -2.35 13.34 -28.50
CA GLN A 158 -1.19 14.00 -29.10
C GLN A 158 -0.01 13.05 -29.29
N LEU A 159 0.29 12.23 -28.27
CA LEU A 159 1.33 11.21 -28.37
C LEU A 159 1.04 10.18 -29.48
N ARG A 160 -0.25 9.86 -29.70
CA ARG A 160 -0.68 8.98 -30.77
C ARG A 160 -0.56 9.62 -32.14
N ALA A 161 -0.95 10.87 -32.30
CA ALA A 161 -0.84 11.58 -33.56
C ALA A 161 0.62 11.67 -34.04
N GLY A 162 1.56 11.91 -33.12
CA GLY A 162 3.01 11.96 -33.44
C GLY A 162 3.70 10.60 -33.55
N PHE A 163 3.00 9.47 -33.36
CA PHE A 163 3.65 8.15 -33.25
C PHE A 163 4.29 7.67 -34.55
N GLU A 164 3.74 8.05 -35.72
CA GLU A 164 4.21 7.57 -37.03
C GLU A 164 5.50 8.26 -37.50
N VAL A 165 5.80 9.46 -37.00
CA VAL A 165 6.93 10.28 -37.45
C VAL A 165 8.20 10.09 -36.60
N ARG A 166 8.25 9.03 -35.80
CA ARG A 166 9.39 8.70 -34.94
C ARG A 166 10.48 7.95 -35.72
N PRO A 167 11.77 8.10 -35.36
CA PRO A 167 12.29 8.94 -34.27
C PRO A 167 12.68 10.37 -34.68
N GLU A 168 12.69 10.71 -35.97
CA GLU A 168 13.22 12.00 -36.44
C GLU A 168 12.29 13.20 -36.17
N GLY A 169 10.96 12.99 -36.17
CA GLY A 169 9.96 14.04 -36.00
C GLY A 169 9.20 14.00 -34.67
N PHE A 170 9.46 13.03 -33.80
CA PHE A 170 8.79 12.90 -32.50
C PHE A 170 9.58 11.99 -31.54
N PRO A 171 9.37 12.04 -30.20
CA PRO A 171 10.15 11.25 -29.25
C PRO A 171 10.21 9.75 -29.56
N HIS A 172 11.41 9.20 -29.62
CA HIS A 172 11.69 7.79 -29.93
C HIS A 172 10.92 6.81 -29.04
N SER A 173 10.89 7.07 -27.74
CA SER A 173 10.14 6.28 -26.76
C SER A 173 9.58 7.16 -25.66
N VAL A 174 8.35 6.87 -25.24
CA VAL A 174 7.66 7.59 -24.16
C VAL A 174 7.14 6.57 -23.16
N ALA A 175 7.44 6.81 -21.88
CA ALA A 175 6.90 6.04 -20.77
C ALA A 175 5.99 6.91 -19.92
N LEU A 176 4.73 6.50 -19.75
CA LEU A 176 3.84 7.09 -18.76
C LEU A 176 4.03 6.34 -17.44
N VAL A 177 4.29 7.07 -16.36
CA VAL A 177 4.60 6.48 -15.05
C VAL A 177 3.65 7.02 -14.00
N GLY A 178 3.07 6.13 -13.21
CA GLY A 178 2.08 6.51 -12.21
C GLY A 178 1.66 5.38 -11.29
N LEU A 179 0.52 5.57 -10.62
CA LEU A 179 -0.05 4.58 -9.70
C LEU A 179 -0.83 3.48 -10.41
N ARG A 180 -1.55 3.81 -11.50
CA ARG A 180 -2.46 2.89 -12.20
C ARG A 180 -2.04 2.67 -13.64
N ASP A 181 -2.51 1.57 -14.22
CA ASP A 181 -2.49 1.45 -15.67
C ASP A 181 -3.43 2.50 -16.30
N VAL A 182 -2.98 3.16 -17.36
CA VAL A 182 -3.77 4.07 -18.23
C VAL A 182 -5.10 3.45 -18.69
N ARG A 183 -5.17 2.11 -18.80
CA ARG A 183 -6.39 1.36 -19.14
C ARG A 183 -7.44 1.33 -18.03
N ASP A 184 -7.02 1.52 -16.77
CA ASP A 184 -7.91 1.46 -15.61
C ASP A 184 -8.49 2.85 -15.25
N TYR A 185 -8.15 3.89 -16.03
CA TYR A 185 -8.81 5.19 -15.98
C TYR A 185 -10.12 5.10 -16.77
N LYS A 186 -11.08 4.35 -16.23
CA LYS A 186 -12.46 4.39 -16.74
C LYS A 186 -13.19 5.60 -16.16
N VAL A 187 -13.88 6.29 -17.07
CA VAL A 187 -14.77 7.43 -16.85
C VAL A 187 -15.67 7.18 -15.64
N ARG A 188 -15.41 7.87 -14.51
CA ARG A 188 -16.27 7.81 -13.31
C ARG A 188 -17.51 8.71 -13.39
N THR A 189 -17.83 9.26 -14.55
CA THR A 189 -18.99 10.12 -14.78
C THR A 189 -20.08 9.40 -15.58
N CYS A 190 -21.20 9.10 -14.92
CA CYS A 190 -22.47 8.75 -15.56
C CYS A 190 -22.92 9.84 -16.55
N SER A 191 -23.20 9.48 -17.81
CA SER A 191 -24.42 9.79 -18.59
C SER A 191 -24.22 9.46 -20.09
N GLU A 192 -25.03 8.54 -20.59
CA GLU A 192 -25.55 8.30 -21.97
C GLU A 192 -24.85 8.82 -23.26
N TRP A 193 -23.57 9.16 -23.27
CA TRP A 193 -22.83 9.44 -24.51
C TRP A 193 -21.49 8.72 -24.46
N GLU A 194 -21.30 7.77 -25.39
CA GLU A 194 -20.12 6.92 -25.54
C GLU A 194 -18.84 7.77 -25.71
N GLN A 195 -18.19 8.11 -24.59
CA GLN A 195 -16.81 8.58 -24.63
C GLN A 195 -15.87 7.38 -24.82
N PRO A 196 -14.86 7.48 -25.71
CA PRO A 196 -13.93 6.39 -25.95
C PRO A 196 -13.08 6.11 -24.71
N ASP A 197 -12.98 4.83 -24.34
CA ASP A 197 -12.11 4.32 -23.28
C ASP A 197 -10.67 4.81 -23.48
N ILE A 198 -10.04 5.36 -22.43
CA ILE A 198 -8.64 5.84 -22.46
C ILE A 198 -7.69 4.71 -22.89
N GLY A 199 -8.01 3.46 -22.54
CA GLY A 199 -7.29 2.28 -23.02
C GLY A 199 -7.34 2.11 -24.55
N SER A 200 -8.45 2.46 -25.19
CA SER A 200 -8.61 2.41 -26.65
C SER A 200 -7.89 3.56 -27.38
N LEU A 201 -7.73 4.70 -26.70
CA LEU A 201 -6.99 5.86 -27.21
C LEU A 201 -5.48 5.60 -27.24
N PHE A 202 -4.97 4.76 -26.35
CA PHE A 202 -3.55 4.43 -26.21
C PHE A 202 -3.16 3.08 -26.85
N ASN A 203 -3.80 2.69 -27.96
CA ASN A 203 -3.49 1.45 -28.71
C ASN A 203 -2.09 1.41 -29.35
N ILE A 204 -1.32 2.51 -29.25
CA ILE A 204 0.12 2.58 -29.57
C ILE A 204 1.01 1.95 -28.47
N LYS A 205 0.41 1.58 -27.33
CA LYS A 205 1.09 0.99 -26.18
C LYS A 205 1.36 -0.49 -26.41
N THR A 206 2.62 -0.87 -26.29
CA THR A 206 3.04 -2.27 -26.46
C THR A 206 2.95 -3.07 -25.17
N LYS A 207 3.24 -2.47 -24.00
CA LYS A 207 3.25 -3.19 -22.72
C LYS A 207 2.91 -2.31 -21.51
N SER A 208 2.26 -2.90 -20.52
CA SER A 208 2.13 -2.38 -19.15
C SER A 208 3.11 -3.12 -18.25
N LEU A 209 3.93 -2.40 -17.51
CA LEU A 209 4.88 -2.96 -16.57
C LEU A 209 4.47 -2.61 -15.15
N PHE A 210 4.26 -3.64 -14.34
CA PHE A 210 4.05 -3.47 -12.91
C PHE A 210 5.39 -3.59 -12.18
N MET A 211 5.76 -2.59 -11.40
CA MET A 211 6.95 -2.66 -10.54
C MET A 211 6.56 -3.22 -9.18
N GLU A 212 6.95 -4.47 -8.92
CA GLU A 212 6.75 -5.15 -7.64
C GLU A 212 7.66 -4.61 -6.55
N GLY A 213 7.49 -5.05 -5.30
CA GLY A 213 8.39 -4.73 -4.20
C GLY A 213 9.80 -5.31 -4.37
N PHE A 214 10.63 -5.15 -3.35
CA PHE A 214 11.92 -5.82 -3.24
C PHE A 214 11.73 -7.33 -3.05
N LEU A 215 12.58 -8.10 -3.72
CA LEU A 215 12.80 -9.50 -3.35
C LEU A 215 13.57 -9.58 -2.03
N LEU A 216 13.63 -10.77 -1.43
CA LEU A 216 14.44 -10.98 -0.23
C LEU A 216 15.91 -10.60 -0.49
N SER A 217 16.46 -11.01 -1.63
CA SER A 217 17.83 -10.68 -2.03
C SER A 217 18.08 -9.18 -2.21
N ASP A 218 17.09 -8.43 -2.71
CA ASP A 218 17.17 -6.97 -2.84
C ASP A 218 17.24 -6.30 -1.46
N MET A 219 16.42 -6.76 -0.51
CA MET A 219 16.42 -6.27 0.87
C MET A 219 17.75 -6.63 1.57
N GLU A 220 18.23 -7.85 1.40
CA GLU A 220 19.53 -8.28 1.94
C GLU A 220 20.66 -7.39 1.40
N ALA A 221 20.71 -7.18 0.09
CA ALA A 221 21.71 -6.28 -0.53
C ALA A 221 21.62 -4.83 -0.03
N LEU A 222 20.43 -4.37 0.37
CA LEU A 222 20.25 -3.06 0.99
C LEU A 222 20.83 -3.02 2.41
N LEU A 223 20.52 -4.02 3.23
CA LEU A 223 20.99 -4.11 4.62
C LEU A 223 22.49 -4.40 4.70
N ASP A 224 23.03 -5.18 3.76
CA ASP A 224 24.46 -5.49 3.67
C ASP A 224 25.31 -4.25 3.40
N GLN A 225 24.79 -3.24 2.69
CA GLN A 225 25.49 -1.96 2.52
C GLN A 225 25.70 -1.26 3.86
N HIS A 226 24.72 -1.31 4.75
CA HIS A 226 24.87 -0.76 6.10
C HIS A 226 25.90 -1.55 6.89
N THR A 227 25.77 -2.88 6.92
CA THR A 227 26.71 -3.76 7.62
C THR A 227 28.15 -3.57 7.14
N ALA A 228 28.37 -3.40 5.84
CA ALA A 228 29.70 -3.15 5.27
C ALA A 228 30.30 -1.81 5.71
N GLU A 229 29.48 -0.77 5.94
CA GLU A 229 29.96 0.56 6.35
C GLU A 229 30.13 0.71 7.86
N THR A 230 29.25 0.09 8.66
CA THR A 230 29.18 0.31 10.10
C THR A 230 29.72 -0.86 10.93
N GLY A 231 29.82 -2.04 10.32
CA GLY A 231 30.09 -3.30 11.02
C GLY A 231 28.90 -3.83 11.84
N GLN A 232 27.76 -3.14 11.82
CA GLN A 232 26.55 -3.55 12.53
C GLN A 232 25.77 -4.55 11.66
N GLU A 233 25.71 -5.80 12.11
CA GLU A 233 25.07 -6.88 11.38
C GLU A 233 23.56 -6.97 11.67
N PHE A 234 22.78 -7.17 10.60
CA PHE A 234 21.42 -7.68 10.69
C PHE A 234 21.46 -9.21 10.67
N ASP A 235 21.17 -9.86 11.78
CA ASP A 235 21.07 -11.33 11.89
C ASP A 235 20.02 -11.89 10.89
N PRO A 236 20.23 -13.08 10.28
CA PRO A 236 19.24 -13.74 9.45
C PRO A 236 17.82 -13.78 10.02
N ALA A 237 17.65 -13.98 11.34
CA ALA A 237 16.33 -13.97 11.98
C ALA A 237 15.66 -12.59 11.88
N VAL A 238 16.43 -11.51 12.09
CA VAL A 238 15.98 -10.13 11.96
C VAL A 238 15.62 -9.80 10.51
N ARG A 239 16.46 -10.22 9.55
CA ARG A 239 16.20 -10.03 8.11
C ARG A 239 14.89 -10.69 7.70
N ASN A 240 14.70 -11.95 8.09
CA ASN A 240 13.48 -12.70 7.79
C ASN A 240 12.25 -12.04 8.39
N GLU A 241 12.34 -11.51 9.61
CA GLU A 241 11.22 -10.83 10.25
C GLU A 241 10.88 -9.49 9.58
N ILE A 242 11.89 -8.68 9.22
CA ILE A 242 11.68 -7.46 8.44
C ILE A 242 11.02 -7.80 7.09
N PHE A 243 11.50 -8.82 6.39
CA PHE A 243 10.89 -9.24 5.13
C PHE A 243 9.46 -9.75 5.33
N ARG A 244 9.19 -10.53 6.38
CA ARG A 244 7.85 -11.01 6.72
C ARG A 244 6.89 -9.82 6.95
N LEU A 245 7.29 -8.86 7.76
CA LEU A 245 6.46 -7.70 8.13
C LEU A 245 6.19 -6.76 6.94
N THR A 246 7.15 -6.61 6.04
CA THR A 246 7.06 -5.64 4.93
C THR A 246 6.60 -6.26 3.62
N GLN A 247 6.76 -7.59 3.46
CA GLN A 247 6.63 -8.32 2.20
C GLN A 247 7.39 -7.63 1.05
N GLY A 248 8.56 -7.08 1.36
CA GLY A 248 9.41 -6.39 0.39
C GLY A 248 8.95 -4.99 -0.02
N GLN A 249 7.95 -4.38 0.65
CA GLN A 249 7.55 -3.02 0.32
C GLN A 249 8.73 -2.04 0.60
N PRO A 250 9.27 -1.34 -0.41
CA PRO A 250 10.56 -0.64 -0.29
C PRO A 250 10.62 0.44 0.80
N TRP A 251 9.54 1.19 1.00
CA TRP A 251 9.51 2.24 2.01
C TRP A 251 9.41 1.68 3.43
N LEU A 252 8.62 0.63 3.66
CA LEU A 252 8.53 -0.04 4.95
C LEU A 252 9.87 -0.69 5.31
N VAL A 253 10.57 -1.30 4.35
CA VAL A 253 11.92 -1.84 4.57
C VAL A 253 12.87 -0.73 5.03
N ASN A 254 12.92 0.39 4.31
CA ASN A 254 13.78 1.52 4.68
C ASN A 254 13.34 2.17 6.01
N ALA A 255 12.04 2.28 6.25
CA ALA A 255 11.50 2.91 7.45
C ALA A 255 11.76 2.09 8.69
N LEU A 256 11.58 0.76 8.65
CA LEU A 256 11.94 -0.12 9.76
C LEU A 256 13.45 -0.11 10.01
N ALA A 257 14.27 -0.23 8.96
CA ALA A 257 15.72 -0.20 9.11
C ALA A 257 16.20 1.15 9.68
N ASN A 258 15.65 2.27 9.21
CA ASN A 258 15.94 3.59 9.74
C ASN A 258 15.50 3.75 11.19
N GLN A 259 14.28 3.32 11.53
CA GLN A 259 13.74 3.40 12.88
C GLN A 259 14.61 2.61 13.87
N ILE A 260 15.05 1.41 13.49
CA ILE A 260 15.94 0.58 14.32
C ILE A 260 17.29 1.27 14.51
N VAL A 261 17.95 1.66 13.42
CA VAL A 261 19.35 2.12 13.48
C VAL A 261 19.47 3.55 14.01
N ALA A 262 18.66 4.47 13.47
CA ALA A 262 18.81 5.90 13.73
C ALA A 262 18.02 6.37 14.96
N GLU A 263 16.82 5.82 15.19
CA GLU A 263 15.94 6.29 16.26
C GLU A 263 16.07 5.45 17.53
N ILE A 264 15.93 4.13 17.44
CA ILE A 264 15.97 3.23 18.61
C ILE A 264 17.40 3.06 19.13
N LEU A 265 18.36 2.84 18.23
CA LEU A 265 19.77 2.64 18.58
C LEU A 265 20.59 3.93 18.52
N GLU A 266 19.99 5.06 18.14
CA GLU A 266 20.65 6.37 18.10
C GLU A 266 21.97 6.39 17.30
N ASN A 267 22.11 5.53 16.28
CA ASN A 267 23.33 5.28 15.52
C ASN A 267 24.52 4.73 16.35
N ASP A 268 24.25 4.10 17.50
CA ASP A 268 25.24 3.31 18.24
C ASP A 268 25.44 1.93 17.60
N PHE A 269 26.34 1.88 16.62
CA PHE A 269 26.65 0.66 15.85
C PHE A 269 27.30 -0.47 16.66
N ARG A 270 27.63 -0.24 17.95
CA ARG A 270 28.18 -1.30 18.83
C ARG A 270 27.08 -2.21 19.37
N GLN A 271 25.84 -1.73 19.39
CA GLN A 271 24.70 -2.50 19.88
C GLN A 271 24.24 -3.49 18.80
N LYS A 272 23.84 -4.69 19.23
CA LYS A 272 23.31 -5.70 18.31
C LYS A 272 21.86 -5.40 17.98
N ILE A 273 21.50 -5.57 16.72
CA ILE A 273 20.10 -5.50 16.29
C ILE A 273 19.41 -6.81 16.69
N THR A 274 18.27 -6.69 17.36
CA THR A 274 17.51 -7.85 17.89
C THR A 274 16.09 -7.85 17.34
N LEU A 275 15.38 -8.98 17.47
CA LEU A 275 13.96 -9.07 17.12
C LEU A 275 13.10 -8.11 17.95
N ALA A 276 13.49 -7.82 19.20
CA ALA A 276 12.79 -6.85 20.03
C ALA A 276 12.83 -5.44 19.42
N HIS A 277 13.96 -5.03 18.84
CA HIS A 277 14.07 -3.74 18.14
C HIS A 277 13.16 -3.70 16.90
N VAL A 278 12.98 -4.82 16.18
CA VAL A 278 12.07 -4.90 15.03
C VAL A 278 10.61 -4.72 15.49
N THR A 279 10.21 -5.43 16.54
CA THR A 279 8.87 -5.31 17.11
C THR A 279 8.59 -3.89 17.59
N GLN A 280 9.53 -3.28 18.32
CA GLN A 280 9.43 -1.90 18.77
C GLN A 280 9.32 -0.93 17.59
N ALA A 281 10.20 -1.04 16.59
CA ALA A 281 10.17 -0.18 15.41
C ALA A 281 8.85 -0.27 14.64
N LYS A 282 8.29 -1.48 14.51
CA LYS A 282 6.99 -1.72 13.88
C LYS A 282 5.87 -1.00 14.63
N GLU A 283 5.80 -1.15 15.96
CA GLU A 283 4.78 -0.49 16.79
C GLU A 283 4.90 1.04 16.73
N GLU A 284 6.11 1.59 16.87
CA GLU A 284 6.35 3.04 16.80
C GLU A 284 5.94 3.61 15.43
N LEU A 285 6.24 2.92 14.34
CA LEU A 285 5.87 3.32 12.98
C LEU A 285 4.34 3.34 12.79
N ILE A 286 3.63 2.33 13.31
CA ILE A 286 2.17 2.26 13.24
C ILE A 286 1.52 3.35 14.08
N LEU A 287 2.04 3.60 15.29
CA LEU A 287 1.55 4.62 16.20
C LEU A 287 1.79 6.04 15.70
N ARG A 288 2.96 6.30 15.12
CA ARG A 288 3.33 7.62 14.56
C ARG A 288 2.46 8.03 13.38
N ARG A 289 1.80 7.08 12.71
CA ARG A 289 0.99 7.30 11.51
C ARG A 289 1.76 8.06 10.43
N ASP A 290 2.89 7.49 10.02
CA ASP A 290 3.71 8.10 8.99
C ASP A 290 2.90 8.42 7.71
N PRO A 291 3.26 9.48 6.96
CA PRO A 291 2.44 10.01 5.85
C PRO A 291 2.02 8.96 4.79
N HIS A 292 2.85 7.94 4.57
CA HIS A 292 2.52 6.83 3.66
C HIS A 292 1.35 5.99 4.18
N LEU A 293 1.36 5.60 5.45
CA LEU A 293 0.27 4.86 6.08
C LEU A 293 -1.00 5.71 6.15
N ASP A 294 -0.89 6.97 6.53
CA ASP A 294 -2.02 7.89 6.56
C ASP A 294 -2.63 8.11 5.17
N SER A 295 -1.79 8.20 4.12
CA SER A 295 -2.28 8.28 2.75
C SER A 295 -3.07 7.03 2.34
N LEU A 296 -2.69 5.83 2.79
CA LEU A 296 -3.42 4.60 2.51
C LEU A 296 -4.73 4.54 3.32
N ILE A 297 -4.70 4.96 4.58
CA ILE A 297 -5.88 5.02 5.46
C ILE A 297 -6.93 5.98 4.88
N ASN A 298 -6.52 7.14 4.36
CA ASN A 298 -7.44 8.08 3.72
C ASN A 298 -8.19 7.48 2.51
N LYS A 299 -7.61 6.48 1.84
CA LYS A 299 -8.26 5.76 0.73
C LYS A 299 -9.38 4.83 1.19
N LEU A 300 -9.43 4.45 2.47
CA LEU A 300 -10.53 3.63 3.03
C LEU A 300 -11.90 4.34 2.99
N ARG A 301 -11.93 5.65 2.73
CA ARG A 301 -13.16 6.43 2.52
C ARG A 301 -13.78 6.19 1.14
N GLU A 302 -13.03 5.65 0.18
CA GLU A 302 -13.54 5.36 -1.15
C GLU A 302 -14.40 4.09 -1.15
N PRO A 303 -15.62 4.08 -1.73
CA PRO A 303 -16.52 2.91 -1.68
C PRO A 303 -15.88 1.60 -2.15
N ALA A 304 -15.13 1.64 -3.26
CA ALA A 304 -14.40 0.49 -3.80
C ALA A 304 -13.40 -0.13 -2.81
N VAL A 305 -12.67 0.73 -2.08
CA VAL A 305 -11.67 0.30 -1.11
C VAL A 305 -12.34 -0.25 0.15
N LYS A 306 -13.40 0.42 0.59
CA LYS A 306 -14.20 0.02 1.75
C LYS A 306 -14.74 -1.39 1.58
N THR A 307 -15.38 -1.71 0.46
CA THR A 307 -15.99 -3.04 0.25
C THR A 307 -14.97 -4.16 0.25
N VAL A 308 -13.82 -3.98 -0.42
CA VAL A 308 -12.76 -5.00 -0.46
C VAL A 308 -12.10 -5.15 0.91
N ALA A 309 -11.81 -4.04 1.60
CA ALA A 309 -11.22 -4.08 2.94
C ALA A 309 -12.16 -4.77 3.95
N GLU A 310 -13.46 -4.48 3.90
CA GLU A 310 -14.47 -5.16 4.71
C GLU A 310 -14.51 -6.66 4.43
N ALA A 311 -14.49 -7.06 3.14
CA ALA A 311 -14.46 -8.46 2.76
C ALA A 311 -13.20 -9.19 3.28
N ILE A 312 -12.03 -8.55 3.26
CA ILE A 312 -10.80 -9.11 3.82
C ILE A 312 -10.91 -9.27 5.34
N ILE A 313 -11.39 -8.25 6.05
CA ILE A 313 -11.53 -8.28 7.53
C ILE A 313 -12.52 -9.37 7.97
N CYS A 314 -13.65 -9.49 7.29
CA CYS A 314 -14.67 -10.50 7.59
C CYS A 314 -14.32 -11.91 7.07
N GLY A 315 -13.31 -12.04 6.21
CA GLY A 315 -13.01 -13.28 5.51
C GLY A 315 -14.03 -13.66 4.44
N ASN A 316 -14.84 -12.72 3.96
CA ASN A 316 -15.89 -12.99 2.97
C ASN A 316 -15.29 -13.34 1.61
N ALA A 317 -15.92 -14.27 0.88
CA ALA A 317 -15.65 -14.42 -0.55
C ALA A 317 -16.33 -13.29 -1.33
N LEU A 318 -15.70 -12.80 -2.40
CA LEU A 318 -16.35 -11.87 -3.33
C LEU A 318 -17.04 -12.66 -4.46
N LEU A 319 -18.24 -12.22 -4.83
CA LEU A 319 -18.94 -12.73 -6.01
C LEU A 319 -18.23 -12.24 -7.29
N PRO A 320 -18.09 -13.09 -8.33
CA PRO A 320 -17.29 -12.80 -9.53
C PRO A 320 -17.67 -11.50 -10.27
N ASP A 321 -18.95 -11.14 -10.28
CA ASP A 321 -19.48 -10.10 -11.17
C ASP A 321 -19.40 -8.67 -10.62
N SER A 322 -19.05 -8.48 -9.34
CA SER A 322 -19.18 -7.17 -8.68
C SER A 322 -17.87 -6.39 -8.43
N PHE A 323 -16.68 -6.99 -8.58
CA PHE A 323 -15.46 -6.39 -7.97
C PHE A 323 -14.14 -6.49 -8.75
N GLY A 324 -14.14 -6.95 -10.01
CA GLY A 324 -12.88 -7.10 -10.77
C GLY A 324 -12.04 -5.81 -10.84
N ASN A 325 -12.70 -4.66 -11.06
CA ASN A 325 -12.03 -3.35 -11.13
C ASN A 325 -11.55 -2.87 -9.75
N ASP A 326 -12.30 -3.16 -8.69
CA ASP A 326 -11.94 -2.74 -7.32
C ASP A 326 -10.71 -3.50 -6.83
N LEU A 327 -10.64 -4.82 -7.09
CA LEU A 327 -9.44 -5.62 -6.80
C LEU A 327 -8.22 -5.12 -7.57
N ALA A 328 -8.36 -4.81 -8.86
CA ALA A 328 -7.28 -4.25 -9.66
C ALA A 328 -6.80 -2.91 -9.07
N TYR A 329 -7.73 -2.04 -8.67
CA TYR A 329 -7.42 -0.75 -8.07
C TYR A 329 -6.67 -0.88 -6.74
N LEU A 330 -7.11 -1.77 -5.83
CA LEU A 330 -6.44 -1.94 -4.54
C LEU A 330 -5.06 -2.60 -4.68
N ARG A 331 -4.89 -3.46 -5.70
CA ARG A 331 -3.59 -4.01 -6.06
C ARG A 331 -2.65 -2.92 -6.56
N ASP A 332 -3.13 -2.01 -7.39
CA ASP A 332 -2.38 -0.85 -7.88
C ASP A 332 -2.03 0.15 -6.76
N LEU A 333 -2.91 0.30 -5.76
CA LEU A 333 -2.59 1.02 -4.52
C LEU A 333 -1.52 0.31 -3.68
N GLY A 334 -1.26 -0.98 -3.94
CA GLY A 334 -0.39 -1.84 -3.14
C GLY A 334 -0.98 -2.20 -1.78
N MET A 335 -2.30 -2.08 -1.62
CA MET A 335 -2.99 -2.36 -0.36
C MET A 335 -3.26 -3.86 -0.17
N ILE A 336 -3.41 -4.61 -1.27
CA ILE A 336 -3.70 -6.05 -1.25
C ILE A 336 -2.67 -6.86 -2.04
N THR A 337 -2.62 -8.16 -1.80
CA THR A 337 -1.80 -9.10 -2.55
C THR A 337 -2.24 -9.22 -4.01
N GLY A 338 -1.27 -9.37 -4.93
CA GLY A 338 -1.55 -9.58 -6.35
C GLY A 338 -1.97 -11.01 -6.72
N LYS A 339 -1.87 -11.96 -5.78
CA LYS A 339 -2.20 -13.38 -5.95
C LYS A 339 -3.13 -13.86 -4.84
N ALA A 340 -3.91 -14.89 -5.14
CA ALA A 340 -4.75 -15.56 -4.16
C ALA A 340 -3.88 -16.27 -3.09
N PRO A 341 -4.34 -16.33 -1.82
CA PRO A 341 -5.54 -15.67 -1.30
C PRO A 341 -5.36 -14.14 -1.23
N VAL A 342 -6.44 -13.41 -1.53
CA VAL A 342 -6.44 -11.94 -1.45
C VAL A 342 -6.43 -11.52 0.02
N LYS A 343 -5.37 -10.85 0.44
CA LYS A 343 -5.19 -10.32 1.80
C LYS A 343 -4.56 -8.94 1.72
N PHE A 344 -4.50 -8.22 2.86
CA PHE A 344 -3.67 -7.01 2.92
C PHE A 344 -2.22 -7.34 2.56
N ALA A 345 -1.56 -6.43 1.83
CA ALA A 345 -0.31 -6.74 1.14
C ALA A 345 0.84 -7.15 2.07
N ASN A 346 0.80 -6.76 3.35
CA ASN A 346 1.78 -7.14 4.35
C ASN A 346 1.20 -7.08 5.78
N PRO A 347 1.85 -7.74 6.76
CA PRO A 347 1.43 -7.71 8.16
C PRO A 347 1.30 -6.31 8.77
N VAL A 348 2.16 -5.35 8.39
CA VAL A 348 2.04 -3.96 8.88
C VAL A 348 0.68 -3.37 8.46
N TYR A 349 0.23 -3.59 7.23
CA TYR A 349 -1.07 -3.13 6.75
C TYR A 349 -2.23 -3.90 7.41
N SER A 350 -2.08 -5.20 7.64
CA SER A 350 -3.05 -6.01 8.38
C SER A 350 -3.27 -5.52 9.81
N GLU A 351 -2.31 -4.80 10.39
CA GLU A 351 -2.46 -4.17 11.69
C GLU A 351 -2.92 -2.71 11.58
N SER A 352 -2.28 -1.91 10.73
CA SER A 352 -2.52 -0.47 10.63
C SER A 352 -3.93 -0.14 10.14
N ILE A 353 -4.48 -0.93 9.21
CA ILE A 353 -5.81 -0.69 8.64
C ILE A 353 -6.92 -0.90 9.69
N PRO A 354 -7.05 -2.08 10.34
CA PRO A 354 -8.05 -2.26 11.41
C PRO A 354 -7.87 -1.25 12.55
N ARG A 355 -6.62 -0.99 12.97
CA ARG A 355 -6.31 -0.03 14.04
C ARG A 355 -6.74 1.39 13.69
N ALA A 356 -6.62 1.80 12.42
CA ALA A 356 -7.09 3.10 11.96
C ALA A 356 -8.62 3.17 11.91
N LEU A 357 -9.28 2.11 11.42
CA LEU A 357 -10.74 2.03 11.33
C LEU A 357 -11.42 2.08 12.70
N ASN A 358 -10.79 1.47 13.71
CA ASN A 358 -11.40 1.29 15.01
C ASN A 358 -10.91 2.29 16.08
N TYR A 359 -10.03 3.23 15.70
CA TYR A 359 -9.44 4.24 16.60
C TYR A 359 -10.49 5.06 17.35
N ALA A 360 -11.57 5.47 16.67
CA ALA A 360 -12.66 6.24 17.28
C ALA A 360 -13.27 5.48 18.48
N TRP A 361 -13.44 4.16 18.36
CA TRP A 361 -13.94 3.35 19.47
C TRP A 361 -12.93 3.22 20.61
N GLN A 362 -11.63 3.06 20.31
CA GLN A 362 -10.59 2.96 21.34
C GLN A 362 -10.64 4.14 22.33
N VAL A 363 -10.92 5.35 21.83
CA VAL A 363 -11.01 6.57 22.67
C VAL A 363 -12.42 6.82 23.23
N SER A 364 -13.46 6.20 22.66
CA SER A 364 -14.85 6.39 23.09
C SER A 364 -15.38 5.35 24.07
N PHE A 365 -14.64 4.26 24.34
CA PHE A 365 -15.07 3.29 25.36
C PHE A 365 -15.20 3.97 26.72
N ASN A 366 -16.22 3.55 27.49
CA ASN A 366 -16.40 4.00 28.86
C ASN A 366 -15.13 3.67 29.68
N PRO A 367 -14.49 4.66 30.31
CA PRO A 367 -13.27 4.47 31.10
C PRO A 367 -13.40 3.38 32.17
N ASP A 368 -14.58 3.24 32.80
CA ASP A 368 -14.81 2.23 33.83
C ASP A 368 -14.71 0.81 33.27
N ILE A 369 -15.18 0.61 32.03
CA ILE A 369 -15.15 -0.70 31.36
C ILE A 369 -13.77 -0.95 30.76
N ALA A 370 -13.09 0.08 30.28
CA ALA A 370 -11.76 0.00 29.67
C ALA A 370 -10.60 0.08 30.69
N ASP A 371 -10.88 0.06 31.99
CA ASP A 371 -9.86 0.04 33.04
C ASP A 371 -9.08 -1.28 33.03
N GLN A 372 -7.79 -1.19 32.71
CA GLN A 372 -6.85 -2.31 32.62
C GLN A 372 -6.76 -3.11 33.92
N THR A 373 -6.90 -2.46 35.08
CA THR A 373 -6.76 -3.11 36.40
C THR A 373 -7.83 -4.19 36.65
N ARG A 374 -8.94 -4.14 35.91
CA ARG A 374 -10.00 -5.16 35.98
C ARG A 374 -9.58 -6.49 35.37
N TYR A 375 -8.71 -6.44 34.38
CA TYR A 375 -8.33 -7.59 33.56
C TYR A 375 -6.92 -8.08 33.87
N ILE A 376 -6.05 -7.20 34.35
CA ILE A 376 -4.66 -7.54 34.66
C ILE A 376 -4.53 -7.85 36.15
N ARG A 377 -4.15 -9.08 36.49
CA ARG A 377 -3.88 -9.48 37.88
C ARG A 377 -2.51 -10.15 37.98
N GLY A 378 -1.67 -9.63 38.88
CA GLY A 378 -0.31 -10.17 39.06
C GLY A 378 0.55 -10.08 37.79
N GLY A 379 0.25 -9.16 36.87
CA GLY A 379 0.94 -9.02 35.59
C GLY A 379 0.42 -9.94 34.47
N HIS A 380 -0.60 -10.75 34.72
CA HIS A 380 -1.24 -11.62 33.73
C HIS A 380 -2.57 -11.07 33.25
N LEU A 381 -2.86 -11.25 31.96
CA LEU A 381 -4.12 -10.82 31.36
C LEU A 381 -5.19 -11.90 31.54
N ASN A 382 -6.30 -11.56 32.18
CA ASN A 382 -7.47 -12.43 32.27
C ASN A 382 -8.40 -12.21 31.06
N MET A 383 -8.13 -12.98 29.99
CA MET A 383 -8.92 -12.92 28.76
C MET A 383 -10.39 -13.30 28.97
N ASP A 384 -10.67 -14.24 29.89
CA ASP A 384 -12.03 -14.65 30.21
C ASP A 384 -12.86 -13.51 30.81
N ALA A 385 -12.28 -12.76 31.75
CA ALA A 385 -12.92 -11.61 32.35
C ALA A 385 -13.13 -10.50 31.31
N LEU A 386 -12.15 -10.27 30.44
CA LEU A 386 -12.21 -9.28 29.36
C LEU A 386 -13.38 -9.58 28.40
N LEU A 387 -13.41 -10.80 27.85
CA LEU A 387 -14.46 -11.21 26.92
C LEU A 387 -15.84 -11.24 27.59
N SER A 388 -15.92 -11.63 28.86
CA SER A 388 -17.19 -11.61 29.61
C SER A 388 -17.74 -10.20 29.81
N VAL A 389 -16.87 -9.22 30.06
CA VAL A 389 -17.28 -7.82 30.18
C VAL A 389 -17.67 -7.26 28.80
N PHE A 390 -16.87 -7.53 27.76
CA PHE A 390 -17.21 -7.12 26.39
C PHE A 390 -18.59 -7.65 25.96
N GLN A 391 -18.84 -8.94 26.17
CA GLN A 391 -20.09 -9.63 25.87
C GLN A 391 -21.29 -9.09 26.66
N LYS A 392 -21.09 -8.47 27.83
CA LYS A 392 -22.17 -7.85 28.62
C LYS A 392 -22.39 -6.36 28.31
N SER A 393 -21.31 -5.63 28.07
CA SER A 393 -21.32 -4.17 28.06
C SER A 393 -21.32 -3.55 26.67
N CYS A 394 -20.51 -4.07 25.74
CA CYS A 394 -20.38 -3.48 24.40
C CYS A 394 -21.48 -3.96 23.47
N SER A 395 -21.93 -5.17 23.71
CA SER A 395 -22.83 -5.97 22.91
C SER A 395 -24.28 -5.40 22.91
N ARG A 396 -24.75 -4.89 24.07
CA ARG A 396 -26.06 -4.24 24.24
C ARG A 396 -26.23 -2.93 23.46
N ASN A 397 -25.12 -2.22 23.23
CA ASN A 397 -25.10 -0.94 22.49
C ASN A 397 -24.46 -1.09 21.09
N MET A 398 -24.05 -2.31 20.73
CA MET A 398 -23.28 -2.57 19.51
C MET A 398 -24.07 -2.19 18.27
N ASP A 399 -25.36 -2.52 18.21
CA ASP A 399 -26.20 -2.22 17.05
C ASP A 399 -26.34 -0.69 16.84
N ILE A 400 -26.48 0.09 17.92
CA ILE A 400 -26.52 1.58 17.86
C ILE A 400 -25.19 2.14 17.35
N TRP A 401 -24.07 1.59 17.79
CA TRP A 401 -22.74 2.06 17.37
C TRP A 401 -22.44 1.71 15.91
N LEU A 402 -23.04 0.64 15.40
CA LEU A 402 -22.87 0.19 14.01
C LEU A 402 -23.78 0.92 13.02
N GLU A 403 -24.91 1.49 13.43
CA GLU A 403 -25.83 2.21 12.54
C GLU A 403 -25.13 3.34 11.74
N ASN A 404 -24.23 4.08 12.40
CA ASN A 404 -23.47 5.17 11.78
C ASN A 404 -22.05 4.78 11.38
N PHE A 405 -21.69 3.50 11.50
CA PHE A 405 -20.36 3.04 11.14
C PHE A 405 -20.33 2.58 9.69
N ASP A 406 -19.29 3.03 8.97
CA ASP A 406 -19.16 2.74 7.57
C ASP A 406 -19.01 1.23 7.31
N PHE A 407 -18.18 0.54 8.08
CA PHE A 407 -17.90 -0.89 7.90
C PHE A 407 -18.85 -1.74 8.75
N ARG A 408 -20.15 -1.74 8.41
CA ARG A 408 -21.19 -2.37 9.24
C ARG A 408 -20.96 -3.85 9.49
N GLU A 409 -20.49 -4.61 8.49
CA GLU A 409 -20.24 -6.05 8.65
C GLU A 409 -18.98 -6.30 9.48
N ALA A 410 -17.89 -5.58 9.17
CA ALA A 410 -16.63 -5.74 9.91
C ALA A 410 -16.68 -5.09 11.29
N GLY A 411 -17.64 -4.21 11.55
CA GLY A 411 -17.69 -3.39 12.76
C GLY A 411 -17.79 -4.19 14.04
N ARG A 412 -18.46 -5.35 14.02
CA ARG A 412 -18.54 -6.27 15.18
C ARG A 412 -17.15 -6.80 15.58
N LEU A 413 -16.38 -7.24 14.57
CA LEU A 413 -15.01 -7.71 14.74
C LEU A 413 -14.10 -6.55 15.17
N LEU A 414 -14.20 -5.41 14.48
CA LEU A 414 -13.38 -4.22 14.73
C LEU A 414 -13.62 -3.62 16.13
N MET A 415 -14.84 -3.68 16.67
CA MET A 415 -15.15 -3.26 18.04
C MET A 415 -14.45 -4.12 19.09
N LEU A 416 -14.48 -5.45 18.93
CA LEU A 416 -13.75 -6.34 19.85
C LEU A 416 -12.25 -6.09 19.76
N MET A 417 -11.72 -5.94 18.54
CA MET A 417 -10.32 -5.59 18.32
C MET A 417 -9.96 -4.26 19.02
N ALA A 418 -10.81 -3.24 18.91
CA ALA A 418 -10.58 -1.95 19.55
C ALA A 418 -10.57 -2.07 21.09
N PHE A 419 -11.49 -2.87 21.63
CA PHE A 419 -11.60 -3.06 23.08
C PHE A 419 -10.37 -3.77 23.64
N ILE A 420 -9.94 -4.87 23.00
CA ILE A 420 -8.72 -5.58 23.38
C ILE A 420 -7.51 -4.65 23.24
N GLN A 421 -7.40 -3.93 22.13
CA GLN A 421 -6.30 -3.00 21.87
C GLN A 421 -6.21 -1.90 22.94
N ARG A 422 -7.36 -1.36 23.37
CA ARG A 422 -7.42 -0.35 24.45
C ARG A 422 -6.95 -0.89 25.81
N ILE A 423 -7.16 -2.18 26.07
CA ILE A 423 -6.79 -2.83 27.33
C ILE A 423 -5.33 -3.26 27.34
N VAL A 424 -4.83 -3.86 26.25
CA VAL A 424 -3.43 -4.29 26.20
C VAL A 424 -2.47 -3.10 26.02
N ASP A 425 -2.92 -2.07 25.30
CA ASP A 425 -2.19 -0.82 25.04
C ASP A 425 -0.72 -1.07 24.65
N SER A 426 0.24 -0.33 25.22
CA SER A 426 1.68 -0.49 24.96
C SER A 426 2.30 -1.80 25.48
N ASP A 427 1.62 -2.51 26.38
CA ASP A 427 2.13 -3.70 27.06
C ASP A 427 1.78 -5.01 26.33
N GLY A 428 1.02 -4.93 25.24
CA GLY A 428 0.66 -6.09 24.44
C GLY A 428 0.60 -5.84 22.94
N MET A 429 0.66 -6.94 22.20
CA MET A 429 0.73 -6.98 20.74
C MET A 429 -0.45 -7.80 20.21
N ILE A 430 -1.03 -7.34 19.10
CA ILE A 430 -2.13 -8.03 18.42
C ILE A 430 -1.71 -8.31 16.99
N GLU A 431 -1.48 -9.59 16.67
CA GLU A 431 -1.27 -10.06 15.31
C GLU A 431 -2.59 -10.57 14.72
N ARG A 432 -2.79 -10.34 13.42
CA ARG A 432 -4.02 -10.69 12.71
C ARG A 432 -3.69 -11.39 11.40
N GLU A 433 -4.35 -12.51 11.14
CA GLU A 433 -4.35 -13.16 9.85
C GLU A 433 -5.77 -13.09 9.26
N MET A 434 -5.90 -12.27 8.21
CA MET A 434 -7.16 -12.01 7.50
C MET A 434 -6.95 -12.29 6.03
N ALA A 435 -7.87 -13.03 5.43
CA ALA A 435 -7.82 -13.36 4.01
C ALA A 435 -9.24 -13.48 3.46
N MET A 436 -9.45 -12.92 2.28
CA MET A 436 -10.70 -13.05 1.56
C MET A 436 -11.02 -14.53 1.29
N GLY A 437 -12.29 -14.91 1.51
CA GLY A 437 -12.76 -16.28 1.35
C GLY A 437 -12.34 -17.26 2.45
N SER A 438 -11.62 -16.83 3.49
CA SER A 438 -11.29 -17.68 4.65
C SER A 438 -12.52 -17.99 5.52
N GLY A 439 -13.53 -17.13 5.47
CA GLY A 439 -14.66 -17.09 6.38
C GLY A 439 -14.28 -16.81 7.83
N ARG A 440 -13.07 -16.29 8.12
CA ARG A 440 -12.56 -16.09 9.49
C ARG A 440 -11.53 -14.96 9.59
N CYS A 441 -11.39 -14.43 10.79
CA CYS A 441 -10.29 -13.55 11.20
C CYS A 441 -9.55 -14.19 12.39
N ASP A 442 -8.34 -14.67 12.14
CA ASP A 442 -7.49 -15.24 13.19
C ASP A 442 -6.73 -14.10 13.88
N MET A 443 -6.69 -14.11 15.21
CA MET A 443 -6.05 -13.06 15.99
C MET A 443 -5.24 -13.67 17.14
N THR A 444 -3.96 -13.34 17.23
CA THR A 444 -3.11 -13.66 18.39
C THR A 444 -2.93 -12.41 19.23
N VAL A 445 -3.30 -12.49 20.51
CA VAL A 445 -3.06 -11.43 21.49
C VAL A 445 -1.93 -11.90 22.40
N THR A 446 -0.82 -11.18 22.38
CA THR A 446 0.31 -11.42 23.29
C THR A 446 0.34 -10.28 24.30
N PHE A 447 0.28 -10.62 25.59
CA PHE A 447 0.44 -9.66 26.67
C PHE A 447 1.57 -10.15 27.57
N ARG A 448 2.72 -9.48 27.50
CA ARG A 448 3.96 -9.94 28.14
C ARG A 448 4.29 -11.38 27.73
N SER A 449 4.16 -12.34 28.65
CA SER A 449 4.39 -13.77 28.41
C SER A 449 3.13 -14.56 28.07
N ASP A 450 1.94 -13.98 28.27
CA ASP A 450 0.67 -14.64 28.00
C ASP A 450 0.34 -14.53 26.50
N ARG A 451 -0.11 -15.62 25.91
CA ARG A 451 -0.51 -15.67 24.50
C ARG A 451 -1.89 -16.29 24.36
N PHE A 452 -2.81 -15.56 23.76
CA PHE A 452 -4.19 -15.96 23.55
C PHE A 452 -4.49 -16.06 22.05
N LEU A 453 -5.08 -17.18 21.64
CA LEU A 453 -5.51 -17.40 20.25
C LEU A 453 -7.01 -17.19 20.17
N LEU A 454 -7.43 -16.24 19.33
CA LEU A 454 -8.82 -15.91 19.11
C LEU A 454 -9.15 -16.12 17.63
N GLU A 455 -10.29 -16.73 17.36
CA GLU A 455 -10.88 -16.79 16.04
C GLU A 455 -12.20 -16.03 16.04
N LEU A 456 -12.31 -15.03 15.18
CA LEU A 456 -13.50 -14.18 15.05
C LEU A 456 -14.25 -14.55 13.78
N LYS A 457 -15.55 -14.80 13.91
CA LYS A 457 -16.40 -15.23 12.80
C LYS A 457 -17.77 -14.57 12.86
N LEU A 458 -18.29 -14.18 11.70
CA LEU A 458 -19.68 -13.78 11.55
C LEU A 458 -20.55 -15.02 11.38
N GLN A 459 -21.54 -15.20 12.23
CA GLN A 459 -22.54 -16.27 12.11
C GLN A 459 -23.54 -15.87 11.03
N ARG A 460 -23.42 -16.49 9.86
CA ARG A 460 -24.26 -16.22 8.66
C ARG A 460 -25.15 -17.40 8.28
N ASP A 461 -24.72 -18.60 8.61
CA ASP A 461 -25.41 -19.83 8.32
C ASP A 461 -25.30 -20.82 9.48
N ARG A 462 -25.92 -21.99 9.33
CA ARG A 462 -25.93 -23.05 10.34
C ARG A 462 -24.59 -23.77 10.52
N TYR A 463 -23.64 -23.60 9.60
CA TYR A 463 -22.35 -24.30 9.60
C TYR A 463 -21.24 -23.46 10.25
N GLY A 464 -21.45 -22.15 10.42
CA GLY A 464 -20.47 -21.24 11.00
C GLY A 464 -19.82 -21.71 12.31
N GLU A 465 -20.59 -22.30 13.22
CA GLU A 465 -20.06 -22.84 14.50
C GLU A 465 -19.17 -24.06 14.27
N GLU A 466 -19.62 -25.04 13.47
CA GLU A 466 -18.86 -26.27 13.20
C GLU A 466 -17.55 -25.96 12.44
N ASP A 467 -17.62 -25.09 11.43
CA ASP A 467 -16.46 -24.66 10.66
C ASP A 467 -15.48 -23.89 11.56
N GLY A 468 -15.98 -22.97 12.38
CA GLY A 468 -15.16 -22.22 13.33
C GLY A 468 -14.44 -23.12 14.34
N LEU A 469 -15.10 -24.18 14.83
CA LEU A 469 -14.47 -25.13 15.76
C LEU A 469 -13.31 -25.90 15.12
N LYS A 470 -13.44 -26.33 13.87
CA LYS A 470 -12.35 -26.97 13.11
C LYS A 470 -11.21 -25.98 12.83
N GLN A 471 -11.56 -24.76 12.47
CA GLN A 471 -10.63 -23.70 12.13
C GLN A 471 -9.75 -23.29 13.33
N ILE A 472 -10.34 -23.10 14.51
CA ILE A 472 -9.59 -22.73 15.73
C ILE A 472 -8.77 -23.92 16.23
N ALA A 473 -9.25 -25.16 16.11
CA ALA A 473 -8.47 -26.36 16.47
C ALA A 473 -7.18 -26.44 15.65
N ALA A 474 -7.29 -26.27 14.32
CA ALA A 474 -6.13 -26.22 13.43
C ALA A 474 -5.19 -25.03 13.75
N TYR A 475 -5.75 -23.89 14.17
CA TYR A 475 -4.94 -22.74 14.57
C TYR A 475 -4.17 -22.99 15.87
N ILE A 476 -4.82 -23.59 16.87
CA ILE A 476 -4.22 -24.00 18.14
C ILE A 476 -3.05 -24.96 17.88
N ASP A 477 -3.22 -25.93 16.98
CA ASP A 477 -2.16 -26.86 16.58
C ASP A 477 -0.97 -26.16 15.92
N ARG A 478 -1.24 -25.30 14.93
CA ARG A 478 -0.19 -24.54 14.23
C ARG A 478 0.65 -23.68 15.19
N MET A 479 0.02 -23.12 16.21
CA MET A 479 0.68 -22.24 17.17
C MET A 479 1.26 -22.99 18.38
N GLY A 480 0.98 -24.29 18.53
CA GLY A 480 1.42 -25.08 19.68
C GLY A 480 0.82 -24.60 21.01
N SER A 481 -0.47 -24.29 21.02
CA SER A 481 -1.23 -23.97 22.23
C SER A 481 -2.12 -25.15 22.65
N ASP A 482 -2.66 -25.11 23.87
CA ASP A 482 -3.64 -26.07 24.37
C ASP A 482 -5.07 -25.50 24.43
N HIS A 483 -5.18 -24.18 24.29
CA HIS A 483 -6.42 -23.44 24.45
C HIS A 483 -6.56 -22.31 23.41
N GLY A 484 -7.80 -22.05 23.00
CA GLY A 484 -8.17 -20.94 22.15
C GLY A 484 -9.63 -20.53 22.33
N TYR A 485 -9.98 -19.38 21.76
CA TYR A 485 -11.29 -18.76 21.86
C TYR A 485 -11.94 -18.68 20.49
N LEU A 486 -13.16 -19.20 20.36
CA LEU A 486 -13.99 -18.99 19.18
C LEU A 486 -15.08 -17.99 19.50
N ILE A 487 -15.17 -16.92 18.73
CA ILE A 487 -16.11 -15.82 18.95
C ILE A 487 -17.01 -15.71 17.73
N LEU A 488 -18.27 -16.06 17.91
CA LEU A 488 -19.32 -16.01 16.89
C LEU A 488 -20.16 -14.75 17.10
N PHE A 489 -20.18 -13.89 16.08
CA PHE A 489 -20.99 -12.68 16.05
C PHE A 489 -22.28 -12.94 15.27
N GLU A 490 -23.43 -12.89 15.94
CA GLU A 490 -24.73 -13.04 15.29
C GLU A 490 -25.03 -11.82 14.40
N THR A 491 -25.40 -12.10 13.16
CA THR A 491 -25.71 -11.07 12.16
C THR A 491 -27.21 -10.86 11.98
N ASN A 492 -28.02 -11.86 12.36
CA ASN A 492 -29.47 -11.78 12.28
C ASN A 492 -30.05 -10.90 13.40
N SER A 493 -30.54 -9.72 13.03
CA SER A 493 -31.15 -8.76 13.94
C SER A 493 -32.48 -9.25 14.56
N GLU A 494 -33.13 -10.24 13.96
CA GLU A 494 -34.39 -10.82 14.46
C GLU A 494 -34.19 -11.71 15.71
N ILE A 495 -32.99 -12.24 15.91
CA ILE A 495 -32.70 -13.09 17.07
C ILE A 495 -32.57 -12.18 18.31
N PRO A 496 -33.36 -12.39 19.38
CA PRO A 496 -33.26 -11.58 20.58
C PRO A 496 -31.86 -11.61 21.19
N TRP A 497 -31.44 -10.46 21.72
CA TRP A 497 -30.12 -10.24 22.29
C TRP A 497 -29.71 -11.31 23.33
N GLU A 498 -30.65 -11.68 24.19
CA GLU A 498 -30.46 -12.68 25.25
C GLU A 498 -30.16 -14.09 24.73
N LYS A 499 -30.52 -14.38 23.47
CA LYS A 499 -30.23 -15.66 22.81
C LYS A 499 -28.91 -15.65 22.04
N ARG A 500 -28.37 -14.46 21.73
CA ARG A 500 -27.06 -14.30 21.08
C ARG A 500 -25.93 -14.52 22.06
N ILE A 501 -26.09 -14.06 23.30
CA ILE A 501 -25.09 -14.22 24.36
C ILE A 501 -25.10 -15.63 24.92
N TYR A 502 -24.02 -16.37 24.68
CA TYR A 502 -23.74 -17.62 25.38
C TYR A 502 -22.24 -17.86 25.50
N ARG A 503 -21.88 -18.77 26.41
CA ARG A 503 -20.51 -19.25 26.59
C ARG A 503 -20.52 -20.75 26.82
N LYS A 504 -19.67 -21.49 26.11
CA LYS A 504 -19.53 -22.94 26.23
C LYS A 504 -18.05 -23.32 26.23
N GLU A 505 -17.70 -24.35 26.97
CA GLU A 505 -16.40 -25.01 26.85
C GLU A 505 -16.60 -26.23 25.95
N VAL A 506 -15.87 -26.30 24.85
CA VAL A 506 -15.95 -27.36 23.85
C VAL A 506 -14.57 -28.00 23.71
N SER A 507 -14.55 -29.31 23.49
CA SER A 507 -13.34 -29.99 23.04
C SER A 507 -13.50 -30.47 21.62
N GLN A 508 -12.59 -30.05 20.75
CA GLN A 508 -12.51 -30.44 19.34
C GLN A 508 -11.10 -30.98 19.11
N GLU A 509 -10.99 -32.20 18.58
CA GLU A 509 -9.69 -32.83 18.26
C GLU A 509 -8.69 -32.83 19.43
N GLY A 510 -9.20 -32.95 20.67
CA GLY A 510 -8.39 -32.94 21.89
C GLY A 510 -7.93 -31.56 22.36
N LYS A 511 -8.31 -30.48 21.67
CA LYS A 511 -8.03 -29.09 22.07
C LYS A 511 -9.16 -28.53 22.92
N ARG A 512 -8.83 -27.61 23.83
CA ARG A 512 -9.82 -26.87 24.62
C ARG A 512 -10.19 -25.59 23.90
N ILE A 513 -11.49 -25.36 23.72
CA ILE A 513 -12.01 -24.17 23.05
C ILE A 513 -13.06 -23.53 23.93
N THR A 514 -12.88 -22.25 24.25
CA THR A 514 -13.95 -21.44 24.82
C THR A 514 -14.73 -20.79 23.69
N LEU A 515 -15.95 -21.26 23.47
CA LEU A 515 -16.87 -20.71 22.48
C LEU A 515 -17.74 -19.61 23.12
N LEU A 516 -17.77 -18.44 22.51
CA LEU A 516 -18.64 -17.33 22.88
C LEU A 516 -19.51 -16.93 21.69
N GLY A 517 -20.82 -16.83 21.91
CA GLY A 517 -21.74 -16.17 20.98
C GLY A 517 -22.06 -14.75 21.46
N MET A 518 -22.15 -13.79 20.55
CA MET A 518 -22.56 -12.41 20.87
C MET A 518 -23.27 -11.73 19.72
#